data_AF-A0A933EY60-F1
#
_entry.id   AF-A0A933EY60-F1
#
_cell.length_a   1.000
_cell.length_b   1.000
_cell.length_c   1.000
_cell.angle_alpha   90.00
_cell.angle_beta   90.00
_cell.angle_gamma   90.00
#
_symmetry.space_group_name_H-M   'P 1'
#
loop_
_entity.id
_entity.type
_entity.pdbx_description
1 polymer ?
#
loop_
_entity_poly.entity_id
_entity_poly.type
_entity_poly.pdbx_seq_one_letter_code
_entity_poly.pdbx_strand_id
1 'polypeptide(L)'
;AYITHWGLPGEIKAKVGRMRPKVGKASAIHRDQLETVDEPLVVQKYLGNEGLFRTGIELSGFLPSPWSAVTHELTAGVMEGGIGEGGTLFGSNRRYPSLYAHLKNFWDMSDTTNAELGATYLVGSKDADRRFEVNALGVDATLVHHVTPTNKFKWQNELYLQDRDESITEEGIAYAENPWGFYSLVDYRLTPRWGIGGRFDYVELVDVDPLRRDRHSDTAFGGYLTFYQSEFARWRMQYRHTELAQGSNENAVFLQGTVAIGVHKHQLQ
;
A
#
# COMPACT_ATOMS: atom_id res chain seq x y z
N ALA A 1 -9.77 -15.99 0.81
CA ALA A 1 -9.08 -17.27 1.03
C ALA A 1 -8.40 -17.68 -0.25
N TYR A 2 -7.18 -18.21 -0.16
CA TYR A 2 -6.37 -18.61 -1.31
C TYR A 2 -5.61 -19.89 -1.00
N ILE A 3 -5.18 -20.60 -2.04
CA ILE A 3 -4.29 -21.75 -1.98
C ILE A 3 -2.92 -21.31 -2.48
N THR A 4 -1.85 -21.75 -1.80
CA THR A 4 -0.47 -21.53 -2.24
C THR A 4 0.15 -22.85 -2.65
N HIS A 5 0.77 -22.89 -3.82
CA HIS A 5 1.61 -23.98 -4.27
C HIS A 5 3.06 -23.49 -4.39
N TRP A 6 3.99 -24.32 -3.94
CA TRP A 6 5.42 -24.04 -3.88
C TRP A 6 6.19 -25.02 -4.77
N GLY A 7 7.36 -24.62 -5.26
CA GLY A 7 8.25 -25.52 -5.97
C GLY A 7 7.86 -25.79 -7.43
N LEU A 8 7.20 -24.83 -8.09
CA LEU A 8 7.12 -24.84 -9.55
C LEU A 8 8.53 -24.71 -10.15
N PRO A 9 8.74 -25.09 -11.43
CA PRO A 9 10.04 -24.94 -12.09
C PRO A 9 10.65 -23.55 -11.86
N GLY A 10 11.92 -23.51 -11.43
CA GLY A 10 12.60 -22.27 -11.04
C GLY A 10 12.27 -21.76 -9.62
N GLU A 11 11.81 -22.65 -8.73
CA GLU A 11 11.43 -22.33 -7.33
C GLU A 11 10.29 -21.30 -7.24
N ILE A 12 9.47 -21.23 -8.29
CA ILE A 12 8.36 -20.29 -8.36
C ILE A 12 7.24 -20.72 -7.39
N LYS A 13 6.64 -19.73 -6.74
CA LYS A 13 5.44 -19.86 -5.92
C LYS A 13 4.23 -19.37 -6.70
N ALA A 14 3.15 -20.13 -6.67
CA ALA A 14 1.86 -19.74 -7.21
C ALA A 14 0.82 -19.60 -6.10
N LYS A 15 0.00 -18.55 -6.16
CA LYS A 15 -1.20 -18.40 -5.33
C LYS A 15 -2.43 -18.29 -6.23
N VAL A 16 -3.53 -18.92 -5.82
CA VAL A 16 -4.82 -18.85 -6.50
C VAL A 16 -5.93 -18.62 -5.49
N GLY A 17 -6.78 -17.64 -5.72
CA GLY A 17 -7.95 -17.33 -4.89
C GLY A 17 -8.00 -15.85 -4.51
N ARG A 18 -8.66 -15.54 -3.40
CA ARG A 18 -8.85 -14.16 -2.92
C ARG A 18 -7.78 -13.77 -1.89
N MET A 19 -6.94 -12.80 -2.26
CA MET A 19 -5.73 -12.39 -1.55
C MET A 19 -5.47 -10.88 -1.67
N ARG A 20 -4.52 -10.36 -0.89
CA ARG A 20 -3.93 -9.03 -1.08
C ARG A 20 -2.79 -9.14 -2.11
N PRO A 21 -2.96 -8.61 -3.33
CA PRO A 21 -1.90 -8.59 -4.33
C PRO A 21 -0.69 -7.81 -3.81
N LYS A 22 0.53 -8.20 -4.19
CA LYS A 22 1.72 -7.40 -3.89
C LYS A 22 1.81 -6.15 -4.76
N VAL A 23 0.96 -5.17 -4.46
CA VAL A 23 0.97 -3.84 -5.07
C VAL A 23 1.50 -2.89 -4.04
N GLY A 24 2.76 -2.49 -4.22
CA GLY A 24 3.52 -1.74 -3.23
C GLY A 24 3.57 -2.43 -1.85
N LYS A 25 3.77 -1.65 -0.78
CA LYS A 25 4.08 -2.18 0.54
C LYS A 25 2.87 -2.20 1.46
N ALA A 26 2.16 -1.09 1.59
CA ALA A 26 1.06 -0.95 2.55
C ALA A 26 -0.16 -1.81 2.14
N SER A 27 -0.57 -1.78 0.86
CA SER A 27 -1.73 -2.54 0.39
C SER A 27 -1.57 -4.06 0.50
N ALA A 28 -0.34 -4.57 0.58
CA ALA A 28 -0.04 -5.99 0.61
C ALA A 28 -0.14 -6.60 2.01
N ILE A 29 -0.20 -5.77 3.06
CA ILE A 29 -0.25 -6.22 4.46
C ILE A 29 -1.65 -6.03 5.06
N HIS A 30 -1.93 -6.74 6.14
CA HIS A 30 -3.19 -6.56 6.85
C HIS A 30 -3.15 -5.29 7.70
N ARG A 31 -4.30 -4.63 7.85
CA ARG A 31 -4.43 -3.36 8.57
C ARG A 31 -3.92 -3.40 10.01
N ASP A 32 -4.08 -4.54 10.70
CA ASP A 32 -3.57 -4.74 12.05
C ASP A 32 -2.03 -4.88 12.11
N GLN A 33 -1.37 -5.07 10.98
CA GLN A 33 0.10 -5.13 10.91
C GLN A 33 0.74 -3.77 10.62
N LEU A 34 -0.05 -2.78 10.18
CA LEU A 34 0.44 -1.42 9.94
C LEU A 34 0.97 -0.73 11.21
N GLU A 35 1.90 0.20 11.00
CA GLU A 35 2.35 1.13 12.05
C GLU A 35 1.34 2.23 12.37
N THR A 36 0.33 2.41 11.51
CA THR A 36 -0.79 3.35 11.68
C THR A 36 -2.10 2.59 11.91
N VAL A 37 -3.15 3.28 12.36
CA VAL A 37 -4.47 2.67 12.61
C VAL A 37 -5.25 2.44 11.30
N ASP A 38 -4.88 3.14 10.24
CA ASP A 38 -5.54 3.22 8.94
C ASP A 38 -4.50 3.15 7.81
N GLU A 39 -4.91 2.75 6.62
CA GLU A 39 -4.04 2.75 5.43
C GLU A 39 -3.60 4.18 5.06
N PRO A 40 -2.49 4.36 4.34
CA PRO A 40 -2.13 5.66 3.75
C PRO A 40 -3.22 6.20 2.82
N LEU A 41 -3.37 7.54 2.71
CA LEU A 41 -4.47 8.11 1.90
C LEU A 41 -4.40 7.70 0.44
N VAL A 42 -3.19 7.66 -0.15
CA VAL A 42 -3.03 7.22 -1.55
C VAL A 42 -3.51 5.78 -1.75
N VAL A 43 -3.27 4.91 -0.78
CA VAL A 43 -3.75 3.52 -0.81
C VAL A 43 -5.28 3.51 -0.67
N GLN A 44 -5.83 4.25 0.29
CA GLN A 44 -7.29 4.34 0.48
C GLN A 44 -8.02 4.81 -0.78
N LYS A 45 -7.55 5.91 -1.37
CA LYS A 45 -8.20 6.56 -2.49
C LYS A 45 -8.01 5.81 -3.80
N TYR A 46 -6.80 5.36 -4.11
CA TYR A 46 -6.54 4.70 -5.39
C TYR A 46 -6.91 3.21 -5.34
N LEU A 47 -6.54 2.51 -4.28
CA LEU A 47 -6.62 1.05 -4.20
C LEU A 47 -7.84 0.53 -3.42
N GLY A 48 -8.53 1.42 -2.70
CA GLY A 48 -9.68 1.12 -1.85
C GLY A 48 -9.35 1.27 -0.37
N ASN A 49 -10.39 1.43 0.46
CA ASN A 49 -10.27 1.82 1.88
C ASN A 49 -9.33 0.95 2.73
N GLU A 50 -9.14 -0.33 2.37
CA GLU A 50 -8.24 -1.28 3.04
C GLU A 50 -7.14 -1.83 2.10
N GLY A 51 -6.85 -1.08 1.02
CA GLY A 51 -6.03 -1.51 -0.09
C GLY A 51 -6.71 -2.53 -1.01
N LEU A 52 -5.94 -3.03 -1.98
CA LEU A 52 -6.38 -4.03 -2.94
C LEU A 52 -6.58 -5.40 -2.26
N PHE A 53 -7.82 -5.91 -2.32
CA PHE A 53 -8.13 -7.28 -1.93
C PHE A 53 -8.97 -7.97 -3.01
N ARG A 54 -8.35 -8.89 -3.75
CA ARG A 54 -8.83 -9.37 -5.04
C ARG A 54 -8.74 -10.86 -5.23
N THR A 55 -9.66 -11.40 -6.04
CA THR A 55 -9.58 -12.76 -6.55
C THR A 55 -8.66 -12.81 -7.76
N GLY A 56 -7.70 -13.73 -7.78
CA GLY A 56 -6.75 -13.80 -8.88
C GLY A 56 -5.76 -14.96 -8.78
N ILE A 57 -4.77 -14.90 -9.67
CA ILE A 57 -3.61 -15.77 -9.71
C ILE A 57 -2.37 -14.89 -9.58
N GLU A 58 -1.47 -15.22 -8.64
CA GLU A 58 -0.20 -14.55 -8.42
C GLU A 58 0.94 -15.56 -8.56
N LEU A 59 1.95 -15.23 -9.35
CA LEU A 59 3.23 -15.93 -9.43
C LEU A 59 4.32 -15.06 -8.82
N SER A 60 5.20 -15.66 -8.04
CA SER A 60 6.36 -14.95 -7.50
C SER A 60 7.58 -15.86 -7.47
N GLY A 61 8.76 -15.30 -7.76
CA GLY A 61 10.03 -16.01 -7.68
C GLY A 61 11.19 -15.05 -7.48
N PHE A 62 12.32 -15.60 -7.05
CA PHE A 62 13.57 -14.83 -6.95
C PHE A 62 14.28 -14.83 -8.30
N LEU A 63 14.80 -13.66 -8.70
CA LEU A 63 15.62 -13.56 -9.89
C LEU A 63 17.08 -13.83 -9.51
N PRO A 64 17.86 -14.55 -10.34
CA PRO A 64 19.28 -14.71 -10.12
C PRO A 64 19.97 -13.35 -10.07
N SER A 65 20.71 -13.08 -9.00
CA SER A 65 21.50 -11.85 -8.84
C SER A 65 22.98 -12.19 -8.93
N PRO A 66 23.77 -11.49 -9.77
CA PRO A 66 25.23 -11.62 -9.76
C PRO A 66 25.84 -10.96 -8.51
N TRP A 67 25.08 -10.15 -7.77
CA TRP A 67 25.52 -9.46 -6.56
C TRP A 67 24.91 -10.12 -5.33
N SER A 68 25.76 -10.70 -4.48
CA SER A 68 25.32 -11.37 -3.25
C SER A 68 24.64 -10.44 -2.23
N ALA A 69 24.89 -9.13 -2.32
CA ALA A 69 24.30 -8.13 -1.43
C ALA A 69 22.86 -7.72 -1.81
N VAL A 70 22.35 -8.19 -2.96
CA VAL A 70 21.03 -7.78 -3.47
C VAL A 70 20.19 -8.99 -3.81
N THR A 71 19.00 -9.04 -3.25
CA THR A 71 17.97 -10.04 -3.59
C THR A 71 16.86 -9.40 -4.39
N HIS A 72 16.55 -9.97 -5.55
CA HIS A 72 15.48 -9.53 -6.42
C HIS A 72 14.31 -10.52 -6.35
N GLU A 73 13.10 -10.05 -6.03
CA GLU A 73 11.87 -10.84 -6.09
C GLU A 73 10.93 -10.22 -7.11
N LEU A 74 10.57 -10.98 -8.14
CA LEU A 74 9.55 -10.60 -9.10
C LEU A 74 8.24 -11.27 -8.73
N THR A 75 7.17 -10.49 -8.67
CA THR A 75 5.80 -10.97 -8.50
C THR A 75 4.96 -10.45 -9.66
N ALA A 76 4.12 -11.29 -10.26
CA ALA A 76 3.20 -10.88 -11.30
C ALA A 76 1.87 -11.62 -11.12
N GLY A 77 0.76 -10.96 -11.43
CA GLY A 77 -0.54 -11.57 -11.25
C GLY A 77 -1.63 -11.01 -12.14
N VAL A 78 -2.68 -11.82 -12.27
CA VAL A 78 -3.94 -11.50 -12.95
C VAL A 78 -5.03 -11.51 -11.90
N MET A 79 -5.84 -10.46 -11.88
CA MET A 79 -6.90 -10.25 -10.91
C MET A 79 -8.24 -10.10 -11.61
N GLU A 80 -9.33 -10.38 -10.89
CA GLU A 80 -10.66 -9.97 -11.31
C GLU A 80 -10.69 -8.46 -11.55
N GLY A 81 -11.50 -8.05 -12.53
CA GLY A 81 -11.58 -6.66 -12.98
C GLY A 81 -12.06 -5.67 -11.91
N GLY A 82 -11.81 -4.41 -12.22
CA GLY A 82 -12.19 -3.26 -11.43
C GLY A 82 -11.35 -3.06 -10.17
N ILE A 83 -11.65 -1.99 -9.41
CA ILE A 83 -10.86 -1.57 -8.22
C ILE A 83 -11.51 -1.87 -6.88
N GLY A 84 -12.83 -2.08 -6.83
CA GLY A 84 -13.56 -2.52 -5.63
C GLY A 84 -14.22 -1.34 -4.93
N GLU A 85 -14.63 -1.52 -3.68
CA GLU A 85 -15.26 -0.43 -2.93
C GLU A 85 -14.24 0.62 -2.48
N GLY A 86 -14.53 1.89 -2.75
CA GLY A 86 -13.79 3.05 -2.27
C GLY A 86 -12.52 3.42 -3.05
N GLY A 87 -12.06 2.56 -3.97
CA GLY A 87 -10.91 2.86 -4.83
C GLY A 87 -11.33 3.59 -6.11
N THR A 88 -10.42 4.37 -6.69
CA THR A 88 -10.66 5.13 -7.93
C THR A 88 -9.68 4.83 -9.06
N LEU A 89 -8.65 4.00 -8.82
CA LEU A 89 -7.64 3.67 -9.83
C LEU A 89 -8.28 3.04 -11.08
N PHE A 90 -9.03 1.95 -10.91
CA PHE A 90 -9.78 1.29 -11.99
C PHE A 90 -11.29 1.50 -11.82
N GLY A 91 -12.05 1.11 -12.84
CA GLY A 91 -13.51 1.11 -12.78
C GLY A 91 -14.08 0.18 -11.72
N SER A 92 -15.39 0.26 -11.50
CA SER A 92 -16.10 -0.73 -10.67
C SER A 92 -16.44 -2.01 -11.43
N ASN A 93 -16.37 -1.99 -12.76
CA ASN A 93 -16.74 -3.10 -13.63
C ASN A 93 -15.71 -4.24 -13.59
N ARG A 94 -16.20 -5.50 -13.61
CA ARG A 94 -15.37 -6.71 -13.57
C ARG A 94 -15.18 -7.41 -14.92
N ARG A 95 -15.70 -6.84 -16.02
CA ARG A 95 -15.71 -7.47 -17.36
C ARG A 95 -14.32 -7.89 -17.84
N TYR A 96 -13.31 -7.08 -17.56
CA TYR A 96 -11.94 -7.31 -17.99
C TYR A 96 -11.00 -7.45 -16.79
N PRO A 97 -10.10 -8.45 -16.78
CA PRO A 97 -9.18 -8.64 -15.67
C PRO A 97 -8.18 -7.49 -15.59
N SER A 98 -7.69 -7.21 -14.38
CA SER A 98 -6.57 -6.30 -14.16
C SER A 98 -5.27 -7.11 -13.99
N LEU A 99 -4.14 -6.53 -14.38
CA LEU A 99 -2.82 -7.14 -14.27
C LEU A 99 -1.93 -6.28 -13.38
N TYR A 100 -0.98 -6.92 -12.71
CA TYR A 100 0.10 -6.21 -12.03
C TYR A 100 1.40 -6.99 -12.11
N ALA A 101 2.50 -6.27 -12.03
CA ALA A 101 3.83 -6.81 -11.80
C ALA A 101 4.53 -5.94 -10.75
N HIS A 102 5.23 -6.56 -9.82
CA HIS A 102 6.00 -5.91 -8.77
C HIS A 102 7.39 -6.52 -8.70
N LEU A 103 8.40 -5.68 -8.89
CA LEU A 103 9.80 -6.02 -8.71
C LEU A 103 10.27 -5.42 -7.40
N LYS A 104 10.67 -6.27 -6.46
CA LYS A 104 11.25 -5.88 -5.18
C LYS A 104 12.74 -6.14 -5.17
N ASN A 105 13.51 -5.17 -4.73
CA ASN A 105 14.94 -5.26 -4.52
C ASN A 105 15.21 -5.07 -3.03
N PHE A 106 15.97 -5.98 -2.44
CA PHE A 106 16.32 -5.97 -1.03
C PHE A 106 17.84 -5.95 -0.86
N TRP A 107 18.34 -5.05 -0.03
CA TRP A 107 19.75 -4.91 0.30
C TRP A 107 19.98 -5.03 1.81
N ASP A 108 20.91 -5.89 2.18
CA ASP A 108 21.57 -5.85 3.50
C ASP A 108 22.76 -4.89 3.39
N MET A 109 22.53 -3.61 3.66
CA MET A 109 23.55 -2.56 3.54
C MET A 109 24.64 -2.71 4.61
N SER A 110 24.27 -3.20 5.79
CA SER A 110 25.16 -3.55 6.90
C SER A 110 24.46 -4.52 7.86
N ASP A 111 25.16 -4.97 8.90
CA ASP A 111 24.58 -5.84 9.95
C ASP A 111 23.41 -5.21 10.73
N THR A 112 23.19 -3.89 10.57
CA THR A 112 22.15 -3.14 11.28
C THR A 112 21.20 -2.39 10.36
N THR A 113 21.47 -2.34 9.05
CA THR A 113 20.73 -1.50 8.11
C THR A 113 20.33 -2.27 6.87
N ASN A 114 19.04 -2.24 6.59
CA ASN A 114 18.43 -2.96 5.48
C ASN A 114 17.58 -1.98 4.68
N ALA A 115 17.60 -2.11 3.37
CA ALA A 115 16.80 -1.28 2.48
C ALA A 115 16.01 -2.13 1.50
N GLU A 116 14.83 -1.65 1.16
CA GLU A 116 13.95 -2.21 0.15
C GLU A 116 13.58 -1.12 -0.84
N LEU A 117 13.61 -1.45 -2.13
CA LEU A 117 13.08 -0.63 -3.21
C LEU A 117 12.22 -1.51 -4.13
N GLY A 118 10.94 -1.20 -4.19
CA GLY A 118 9.96 -1.84 -5.04
C GLY A 118 9.49 -0.91 -6.16
N ALA A 119 9.14 -1.52 -7.29
CA ALA A 119 8.41 -0.87 -8.36
C ALA A 119 7.25 -1.77 -8.77
N THR A 120 6.05 -1.21 -8.85
CA THR A 120 4.83 -1.90 -9.24
C THR A 120 4.26 -1.27 -10.50
N TYR A 121 3.97 -2.05 -11.52
CA TYR A 121 3.17 -1.61 -12.65
C TYR A 121 1.79 -2.27 -12.56
N LEU A 122 0.73 -1.48 -12.70
CA LEU A 122 -0.64 -1.95 -12.75
C LEU A 122 -1.29 -1.53 -14.06
N VAL A 123 -2.13 -2.40 -14.61
CA VAL A 123 -2.94 -2.08 -15.77
C VAL A 123 -4.33 -2.69 -15.62
N GLY A 124 -5.36 -1.93 -16.00
CA GLY A 124 -6.75 -2.32 -15.84
C GLY A 124 -7.67 -1.41 -16.64
N SER A 125 -8.97 -1.59 -16.45
CA SER A 125 -9.99 -0.87 -17.20
C SER A 125 -10.78 0.10 -16.33
N LYS A 126 -11.17 1.24 -16.92
CA LYS A 126 -12.06 2.22 -16.28
C LYS A 126 -13.54 1.84 -16.38
N ASP A 127 -13.93 1.14 -17.44
CA ASP A 127 -15.33 0.83 -17.74
C ASP A 127 -15.48 -0.52 -18.47
N ALA A 128 -16.65 -0.75 -19.08
CA ALA A 128 -16.98 -1.96 -19.80
C ALA A 128 -16.52 -1.96 -21.26
N ASP A 129 -16.12 -0.81 -21.79
CA ASP A 129 -16.11 -0.55 -23.23
C ASP A 129 -14.76 -0.85 -23.86
N ARG A 130 -13.67 -0.52 -23.15
CA ARG A 130 -12.30 -0.78 -23.60
C ARG A 130 -11.51 -1.57 -22.53
N ARG A 131 -10.33 -2.05 -22.93
CA ARG A 131 -9.44 -2.90 -22.12
C ARG A 131 -8.11 -2.20 -21.88
N PHE A 132 -7.61 -2.25 -20.64
CA PHE A 132 -6.25 -1.82 -20.27
C PHE A 132 -5.92 -0.34 -20.54
N GLU A 133 -6.92 0.54 -20.39
CA GLU A 133 -6.80 1.99 -20.67
C GLU A 133 -6.29 2.80 -19.48
N VAL A 134 -6.28 2.21 -18.28
CA VAL A 134 -5.67 2.84 -17.11
C VAL A 134 -4.42 2.08 -16.75
N ASN A 135 -3.31 2.80 -16.68
CA ASN A 135 -2.06 2.28 -16.20
C ASN A 135 -1.52 3.10 -15.03
N ALA A 136 -0.80 2.44 -14.13
CA ALA A 136 -0.21 3.11 -12.98
C ALA A 136 1.14 2.51 -12.59
N LEU A 137 2.04 3.38 -12.19
CA LEU A 137 3.35 3.05 -11.66
C LEU A 137 3.38 3.38 -10.17
N GLY A 138 3.58 2.36 -9.35
CA GLY A 138 3.91 2.47 -7.93
C GLY A 138 5.41 2.36 -7.70
N VAL A 139 5.98 3.19 -6.82
CA VAL A 139 7.34 3.05 -6.32
C VAL A 139 7.29 3.06 -4.80
N ASP A 140 7.87 2.05 -4.17
CA ASP A 140 7.91 1.89 -2.72
C ASP A 140 9.35 1.77 -2.23
N ALA A 141 9.69 2.48 -1.16
CA ALA A 141 11.02 2.47 -0.58
C ALA A 141 10.93 2.34 0.93
N THR A 142 11.64 1.37 1.50
CA THR A 142 11.72 1.19 2.96
C THR A 142 13.17 1.13 3.41
N LEU A 143 13.53 1.91 4.41
CA LEU A 143 14.80 1.82 5.12
C LEU A 143 14.52 1.41 6.56
N VAL A 144 15.21 0.38 7.05
CA VAL A 144 15.19 -0.01 8.45
C VAL A 144 16.62 0.06 8.99
N HIS A 145 16.79 0.76 10.10
CA HIS A 145 18.07 0.90 10.78
C HIS A 145 17.94 0.55 12.26
N HIS A 146 18.69 -0.44 12.72
CA HIS A 146 18.77 -0.84 14.12
C HIS A 146 19.84 -0.01 14.83
N VAL A 147 19.40 0.97 15.61
CA VAL A 147 20.30 1.82 16.42
C VAL A 147 20.92 0.98 17.55
N THR A 148 20.11 0.10 18.13
CA THR A 148 20.53 -0.93 19.09
C THR A 148 19.78 -2.22 18.79
N PRO A 149 20.11 -3.36 19.42
CA PRO A 149 19.33 -4.59 19.26
C PRO A 149 17.84 -4.46 19.62
N THR A 150 17.45 -3.43 20.38
CA THR A 150 16.05 -3.20 20.79
C THR A 150 15.38 -2.00 20.13
N ASN A 151 16.17 -1.09 19.56
CA ASN A 151 15.70 0.18 19.01
C ASN A 151 15.88 0.17 17.49
N LYS A 152 14.79 0.38 16.77
CA LYS A 152 14.79 0.42 15.31
C LYS A 152 14.10 1.67 14.80
N PHE A 153 14.71 2.27 13.79
CA PHE A 153 14.15 3.32 12.97
C PHE A 153 13.66 2.70 11.67
N LYS A 154 12.46 3.08 11.23
CA LYS A 154 11.91 2.72 9.94
C LYS A 154 11.46 3.98 9.21
N TRP A 155 11.86 4.12 7.96
CA TRP A 155 11.35 5.13 7.04
C TRP A 155 10.77 4.43 5.82
N GLN A 156 9.47 4.59 5.58
CA GLN A 156 8.75 3.93 4.49
C GLN A 156 8.03 4.97 3.64
N ASN A 157 8.15 4.86 2.33
CA ASN A 157 7.57 5.76 1.36
C ASN A 157 6.92 4.95 0.24
N GLU A 158 5.84 5.48 -0.32
CA GLU A 158 5.14 4.87 -1.45
C GLU A 158 4.54 5.98 -2.29
N LEU A 159 4.79 5.95 -3.60
CA LEU A 159 4.32 6.91 -4.59
C LEU A 159 3.57 6.14 -5.68
N TYR A 160 2.43 6.65 -6.11
CA TYR A 160 1.69 6.15 -7.26
C TYR A 160 1.48 7.26 -8.27
N LEU A 161 1.81 6.97 -9.53
CA LEU A 161 1.59 7.81 -10.70
C LEU A 161 0.60 7.08 -11.59
N GLN A 162 -0.46 7.76 -12.02
CA GLN A 162 -1.40 7.20 -13.00
C GLN A 162 -1.26 7.90 -14.35
N ASP A 163 -1.56 7.16 -15.40
CA ASP A 163 -1.70 7.67 -16.76
C ASP A 163 -3.05 7.17 -17.32
N ARG A 164 -3.88 8.12 -17.77
CA ARG A 164 -5.29 7.90 -18.10
C ARG A 164 -5.61 8.51 -19.46
N ASP A 165 -6.06 7.66 -20.39
CA ASP A 165 -6.29 8.01 -21.80
C ASP A 165 -7.53 8.89 -22.08
N GLU A 166 -8.34 9.31 -21.08
CA GLU A 166 -9.56 10.07 -21.34
C GLU A 166 -9.94 11.02 -20.19
N SER A 167 -10.34 12.24 -20.55
CA SER A 167 -10.50 13.37 -19.62
C SER A 167 -11.95 13.62 -19.17
N ILE A 168 -12.97 12.99 -19.76
CA ILE A 168 -14.39 13.25 -19.44
C ILE A 168 -15.23 11.97 -19.59
N THR A 169 -16.08 11.68 -18.60
CA THR A 169 -17.10 10.61 -18.64
C THR A 169 -18.37 11.02 -19.41
N GLU A 170 -19.18 10.06 -19.86
CA GLU A 170 -20.51 10.36 -20.44
C GLU A 170 -21.44 11.13 -19.47
N GLU A 171 -21.17 11.05 -18.16
CA GLU A 171 -21.91 11.74 -17.09
C GLU A 171 -21.37 13.16 -16.80
N GLY A 172 -20.36 13.63 -17.54
CA GLY A 172 -19.80 14.98 -17.41
C GLY A 172 -18.78 15.17 -16.27
N ILE A 173 -18.38 14.09 -15.59
CA ILE A 173 -17.27 14.09 -14.61
C ILE A 173 -15.95 14.12 -15.38
N ALA A 174 -15.07 15.06 -15.04
CA ALA A 174 -13.74 15.13 -15.62
C ALA A 174 -12.76 14.27 -14.82
N TYR A 175 -11.88 13.54 -15.50
CA TYR A 175 -10.77 12.84 -14.87
C TYR A 175 -9.51 13.71 -14.92
N ALA A 176 -8.75 13.70 -13.84
CA ALA A 176 -7.36 14.13 -13.90
C ALA A 176 -6.61 13.21 -14.89
N GLU A 177 -5.81 13.80 -15.79
CA GLU A 177 -5.07 13.05 -16.82
C GLU A 177 -3.96 12.20 -16.19
N ASN A 178 -3.19 12.79 -15.25
CA ASN A 178 -2.04 12.14 -14.60
C ASN A 178 -2.05 12.30 -13.07
N PRO A 179 -3.09 11.83 -12.35
CA PRO A 179 -3.18 12.02 -10.91
C PRO A 179 -2.10 11.20 -10.20
N TRP A 180 -1.52 11.77 -9.15
CA TRP A 180 -0.51 11.11 -8.33
C TRP A 180 -0.74 11.28 -6.84
N GLY A 181 -0.13 10.40 -6.06
CA GLY A 181 -0.19 10.48 -4.61
C GLY A 181 0.94 9.73 -3.96
N PHE A 182 1.30 10.14 -2.75
CA PHE A 182 2.34 9.47 -1.98
C PHE A 182 2.07 9.55 -0.49
N TYR A 183 2.77 8.73 0.27
CA TYR A 183 2.96 8.97 1.69
C TYR A 183 4.42 8.78 2.09
N SER A 184 4.76 9.40 3.22
CA SER A 184 6.02 9.19 3.92
C SER A 184 5.72 8.89 5.39
N LEU A 185 6.22 7.76 5.87
CA LEU A 185 6.04 7.26 7.24
C LEU A 185 7.40 7.15 7.91
N VAL A 186 7.51 7.73 9.11
CA VAL A 186 8.64 7.52 10.01
C VAL A 186 8.14 6.85 11.27
N ASP A 187 8.75 5.72 11.63
CA ASP A 187 8.49 4.98 12.87
C ASP A 187 9.79 4.78 13.64
N TYR A 188 9.76 5.02 14.95
CA TYR A 188 10.90 4.82 15.82
C TYR A 188 10.51 4.08 17.08
N ARG A 189 11.18 2.94 17.31
CA ARG A 189 11.07 2.20 18.57
C ARG A 189 12.06 2.77 19.59
N LEU A 190 11.52 3.56 20.52
CA LEU A 190 12.25 4.23 21.60
C LEU A 190 12.82 3.23 22.61
N THR A 191 12.00 2.23 22.97
CA THR A 191 12.33 1.17 23.94
C THR A 191 11.62 -0.13 23.53
N PRO A 192 11.90 -1.28 24.17
CA PRO A 192 11.10 -2.48 23.97
C PRO A 192 9.60 -2.31 24.26
N ARG A 193 9.15 -1.25 24.96
CA ARG A 193 7.73 -1.04 25.31
C ARG A 193 7.09 0.15 24.60
N TRP A 194 7.86 1.05 24.00
CA TRP A 194 7.33 2.29 23.44
C TRP A 194 7.87 2.54 22.04
N GLY A 195 6.96 2.89 21.13
CA GLY A 195 7.27 3.39 19.79
C GLY A 195 6.50 4.67 19.52
N ILE A 196 7.08 5.53 18.70
CA ILE A 196 6.47 6.78 18.23
C ILE A 196 6.67 6.85 16.73
N GLY A 197 5.71 7.43 16.03
CA GLY A 197 5.86 7.67 14.61
C GLY A 197 4.90 8.72 14.09
N GLY A 198 5.05 9.02 12.81
CA GLY A 198 4.21 9.97 12.11
C GLY A 198 4.17 9.66 10.63
N ARG A 199 3.08 10.09 9.99
CA ARG A 199 2.84 9.90 8.57
C ARG A 199 2.39 11.20 7.95
N PHE A 200 2.94 11.51 6.79
CA PHE A 200 2.43 12.52 5.87
C PHE A 200 1.86 11.83 4.64
N ASP A 201 0.70 12.28 4.17
CA ASP A 201 -0.01 11.75 3.02
C ASP A 201 -0.40 12.90 2.09
N TYR A 202 -0.28 12.68 0.78
CA TYR A 202 -0.79 13.56 -0.27
C TYR A 202 -1.38 12.71 -1.39
N VAL A 203 -2.57 13.03 -1.88
CA VAL A 203 -3.18 12.32 -3.01
C VAL A 203 -4.08 13.24 -3.81
N GLU A 204 -3.87 13.27 -5.13
CA GLU A 204 -4.76 13.94 -6.05
C GLU A 204 -6.02 13.12 -6.30
N LEU A 205 -7.16 13.79 -6.41
CA LEU A 205 -8.40 13.12 -6.75
C LEU A 205 -8.40 12.75 -8.23
N VAL A 206 -8.81 11.51 -8.53
CA VAL A 206 -9.03 11.03 -9.90
C VAL A 206 -10.27 11.68 -10.48
N ASP A 207 -11.36 11.72 -9.71
CA ASP A 207 -12.63 12.35 -10.07
C ASP A 207 -12.58 13.84 -9.73
N VAL A 208 -12.62 14.70 -10.74
CA VAL A 208 -12.59 16.15 -10.58
C VAL A 208 -13.96 16.69 -10.97
N ASP A 209 -14.67 17.27 -10.00
CA ASP A 209 -15.91 18.00 -10.28
C ASP A 209 -15.54 19.38 -10.86
N PRO A 210 -15.79 19.65 -12.16
CA PRO A 210 -15.36 20.89 -12.81
C PRO A 210 -16.01 22.16 -12.21
N LEU A 211 -17.07 22.00 -11.41
CA LEU A 211 -17.80 23.08 -10.75
C LEU A 211 -17.31 23.36 -9.31
N ARG A 212 -16.48 22.50 -8.71
CA ARG A 212 -15.97 22.64 -7.34
C ARG A 212 -14.45 22.77 -7.34
N ARG A 213 -13.97 24.01 -7.51
CA ARG A 213 -12.56 24.38 -7.76
C ARG A 213 -11.75 24.77 -6.53
N ASP A 214 -12.06 24.29 -5.33
CA ASP A 214 -11.32 24.80 -4.17
C ASP A 214 -9.93 24.16 -4.05
N ARG A 215 -9.82 22.83 -4.16
CA ARG A 215 -8.56 22.07 -4.17
C ARG A 215 -8.71 20.76 -4.96
N HIS A 216 -7.59 20.21 -5.44
CA HIS A 216 -7.58 18.98 -6.27
C HIS A 216 -6.95 17.77 -5.56
N SER A 217 -6.51 17.95 -4.31
CA SER A 217 -5.81 16.93 -3.54
C SER A 217 -6.26 16.91 -2.07
N ASP A 218 -6.23 15.71 -1.51
CA ASP A 218 -6.34 15.47 -0.08
C ASP A 218 -4.92 15.41 0.50
N THR A 219 -4.68 16.12 1.60
CA THR A 219 -3.42 16.06 2.36
C THR A 219 -3.71 15.65 3.78
N ALA A 220 -2.90 14.79 4.38
CA ALA A 220 -2.98 14.51 5.80
C ALA A 220 -1.61 14.48 6.47
N PHE A 221 -1.59 14.87 7.73
CA PHE A 221 -0.47 14.62 8.61
C PHE A 221 -0.97 14.06 9.93
N GLY A 222 -0.22 13.12 10.49
CA GLY A 222 -0.60 12.45 11.72
C GLY A 222 0.60 11.97 12.50
N GLY A 223 0.37 11.75 13.78
CA GLY A 223 1.34 11.21 14.73
C GLY A 223 0.69 10.16 15.60
N TYR A 224 1.47 9.18 16.04
CA TYR A 224 0.98 8.14 16.93
C TYR A 224 2.02 7.75 17.97
N LEU A 225 1.50 7.27 19.10
CA LEU A 225 2.26 6.67 20.18
C LEU A 225 1.75 5.24 20.38
N THR A 226 2.67 4.28 20.36
CA THR A 226 2.37 2.86 20.54
C THR A 226 3.01 2.35 21.83
N PHE A 227 2.19 1.75 22.69
CA PHE A 227 2.61 1.03 23.89
C PHE A 227 2.50 -0.49 23.66
N TYR A 228 3.62 -1.19 23.76
CA TYR A 228 3.69 -2.64 23.71
C TYR A 228 3.62 -3.19 25.14
N GLN A 229 2.44 -3.63 25.54
CA GLN A 229 2.23 -4.24 26.85
C GLN A 229 2.92 -5.60 26.95
N SER A 230 2.94 -6.35 25.84
CA SER A 230 3.64 -7.63 25.70
C SER A 230 3.87 -7.93 24.21
N GLU A 231 4.52 -9.05 23.90
CA GLU A 231 4.65 -9.56 22.51
C GLU A 231 3.29 -9.91 21.85
N PHE A 232 2.22 -9.99 22.65
CA PHE A 232 0.88 -10.38 22.21
C PHE A 232 -0.16 -9.27 22.35
N ALA A 233 0.21 -8.11 22.92
CA ALA A 233 -0.73 -7.02 23.15
C ALA A 233 -0.06 -5.67 22.95
N ARG A 234 -0.64 -4.85 22.08
CA ARG A 234 -0.23 -3.45 21.85
C ARG A 234 -1.44 -2.52 21.88
N TRP A 235 -1.17 -1.29 22.30
CA TRP A 235 -2.13 -0.18 22.35
C TRP A 235 -1.55 1.00 21.58
N ARG A 236 -2.36 1.66 20.77
CA ARG A 236 -1.93 2.80 19.96
C ARG A 236 -2.93 3.94 20.07
N MET A 237 -2.42 5.13 20.34
CA MET A 237 -3.15 6.37 20.20
C MET A 237 -2.61 7.09 18.97
N GLN A 238 -3.48 7.51 18.06
CA GLN A 238 -3.12 8.23 16.85
C GLN A 238 -3.99 9.48 16.70
N TYR A 239 -3.37 10.58 16.29
CA TYR A 239 -4.05 11.78 15.84
C TYR A 239 -3.76 11.99 14.35
N ARG A 240 -4.78 12.41 13.60
CA ARG A 240 -4.67 12.75 12.18
C ARG A 240 -5.44 14.02 11.88
N HIS A 241 -4.79 14.94 11.18
CA HIS A 241 -5.42 16.09 10.55
C HIS A 241 -5.44 15.86 9.05
N THR A 242 -6.61 15.98 8.44
CA THR A 242 -6.80 15.83 6.99
C THR A 242 -7.39 17.11 6.43
N GLU A 243 -6.76 17.67 5.41
CA GLU A 243 -7.30 18.72 4.58
C GLU A 243 -7.86 18.10 3.30
N LEU A 244 -9.17 18.15 3.10
CA LEU A 244 -9.83 17.53 1.96
C LEU A 244 -9.86 18.50 0.78
N ALA A 245 -9.79 17.94 -0.43
CA ALA A 245 -9.90 18.66 -1.69
C ALA A 245 -11.20 19.48 -1.78
N GLN A 246 -12.26 19.01 -1.11
CA GLN A 246 -13.57 19.64 -1.04
C GLN A 246 -13.62 20.90 -0.14
N GLY A 247 -12.47 21.33 0.43
CA GLY A 247 -12.35 22.56 1.21
C GLY A 247 -12.65 22.41 2.70
N SER A 248 -13.01 21.21 3.16
CA SER A 248 -13.23 20.91 4.58
C SER A 248 -11.99 20.27 5.23
N ASN A 249 -11.78 20.54 6.51
CA ASN A 249 -10.76 19.87 7.31
C ASN A 249 -11.39 18.88 8.29
N GLU A 250 -10.72 17.75 8.50
CA GLU A 250 -11.11 16.70 9.44
C GLU A 250 -10.02 16.50 10.48
N ASN A 251 -10.41 16.40 11.75
CA ASN A 251 -9.52 16.01 12.83
C ASN A 251 -10.03 14.70 13.42
N ALA A 252 -9.19 13.68 13.47
CA ALA A 252 -9.53 12.37 13.99
C ALA A 252 -8.55 11.93 15.07
N VAL A 253 -9.08 11.41 16.17
CA VAL A 253 -8.31 10.74 17.23
C VAL A 253 -8.75 9.29 17.26
N PHE A 254 -7.77 8.38 17.21
CA PHE A 254 -7.98 6.95 17.23
C PHE A 254 -7.33 6.34 18.46
N LEU A 255 -8.00 5.34 19.03
CA LEU A 255 -7.44 4.42 20.02
C LEU A 255 -7.61 3.00 19.48
N GLN A 256 -6.51 2.28 19.30
CA GLN A 256 -6.50 0.90 18.81
C GLN A 256 -5.86 -0.01 19.85
N GLY A 257 -6.53 -1.13 20.15
CA GLY A 257 -5.94 -2.26 20.88
C GLY A 257 -5.86 -3.48 19.98
N THR A 258 -4.68 -4.10 19.88
CA THR A 258 -4.48 -5.35 19.14
C THR A 258 -3.99 -6.42 20.09
N VAL A 259 -4.72 -7.53 20.16
CA VAL A 259 -4.40 -8.68 21.03
C VAL A 259 -4.36 -9.94 20.19
N ALA A 260 -3.23 -10.63 20.15
CA ALA A 260 -3.08 -11.91 19.49
C ALA A 260 -3.44 -13.06 20.44
N ILE A 261 -4.36 -13.95 20.05
CA ILE A 261 -4.85 -15.10 20.83
C ILE A 261 -4.78 -16.37 19.94
N GLY A 262 -4.23 -17.50 20.43
CA GLY A 262 -3.95 -18.70 19.61
C GLY A 262 -2.66 -19.46 19.98
N VAL A 263 -2.45 -20.66 19.41
CA VAL A 263 -1.33 -21.58 19.71
C VAL A 263 -0.14 -21.39 18.73
N HIS A 264 -0.38 -20.77 17.57
CA HIS A 264 0.61 -20.40 16.55
C HIS A 264 0.56 -18.89 16.27
N LYS A 265 0.86 -18.07 17.27
CA LYS A 265 0.75 -16.60 17.13
C LYS A 265 1.94 -16.04 16.38
N HIS A 266 1.68 -15.21 15.37
CA HIS A 266 2.68 -14.24 14.90
C HIS A 266 2.92 -13.22 16.03
N GLN A 267 4.18 -12.96 16.37
CA GLN A 267 4.53 -11.92 17.34
C GLN A 267 4.10 -10.55 16.81
N LEU A 268 3.53 -9.71 17.66
CA LEU A 268 3.19 -8.32 17.35
C LEU A 268 4.40 -7.37 17.51
N GLN A 269 5.54 -7.92 17.90
CA GLN A 269 6.81 -7.25 18.16
C GLN A 269 7.88 -7.76 17.21
#